data_AF-A0A3L5TRK2-F1
#
_entry.id   AF-A0A3L5TRK2-F1
#
_cell.length_a   1.000
_cell.length_b   1.000
_cell.length_c   1.000
_cell.angle_alpha   90.00
_cell.angle_beta   90.00
_cell.angle_gamma   90.00
#
_symmetry.space_group_name_H-M   'P 1'
#
loop_
_entity.id
_entity.type
_entity.pdbx_description
1 polymer ?
#
loop_
_entity_poly.entity_id
_entity_poly.type
_entity_poly.pdbx_seq_one_letter_code
_entity_poly.pdbx_strand_id
1 'polypeptide(L)'
;MLEEINERDREPLKTTIKEIKEYKDIQSKATKEELPQYDVIFCTNSLVANPKVLKATKDKVYQLIIDESGMCSEPSTIVPIIATMAKQVVLIGDHKQLRPIIKCKEAAKLGLETSLFERYSENILYKTMLKEQYRMHPKICEFPSKHFYDGELKTHPGVGTSHQPLQMWPRTMADHWPHVFCHVEGDEEMLTVKTEAGNEQSRFNEAEVKQVVTETCSCVIQFGKILFTIMKRRIVCSLAQSFHRFHN
;
A
#
# COMPACT_ATOMS: atom_id res chain seq x y z
N MET A 1 -9.29 -32.34 22.81
CA MET A 1 -8.57 -31.61 23.88
C MET A 1 -8.32 -30.18 23.43
N LEU A 2 -9.39 -29.47 23.04
CA LEU A 2 -9.39 -28.06 22.58
C LEU A 2 -10.74 -27.42 22.93
N GLU A 3 -11.20 -27.62 24.16
CA GLU A 3 -12.34 -26.87 24.72
C GLU A 3 -11.92 -26.43 26.12
N GLU A 4 -11.32 -25.24 26.19
CA GLU A 4 -11.28 -24.37 27.38
C GLU A 4 -10.53 -23.08 26.97
N ILE A 5 -11.09 -22.34 26.00
CA ILE A 5 -10.78 -20.91 25.92
C ILE A 5 -11.58 -20.28 27.04
N ASN A 6 -10.89 -20.06 28.15
CA ASN A 6 -11.37 -19.49 29.40
C ASN A 6 -12.32 -18.30 29.14
N GLU A 7 -13.61 -18.44 29.47
CA GLU A 7 -14.61 -17.36 29.38
C GLU A 7 -14.27 -16.15 30.29
N ARG A 8 -13.23 -16.26 31.12
CA ARG A 8 -12.73 -15.22 32.02
C ARG A 8 -12.00 -14.05 31.34
N ASP A 9 -11.61 -14.17 30.06
CA ASP A 9 -10.89 -13.08 29.35
C ASP A 9 -11.84 -12.08 28.64
N ARG A 10 -13.15 -12.17 28.87
CA ARG A 10 -14.16 -11.26 28.29
C ARG A 10 -14.72 -10.20 29.26
N GLU A 11 -14.10 -9.97 30.42
CA GLU A 11 -14.43 -8.75 31.17
C GLU A 11 -13.70 -7.56 30.53
N PRO A 12 -14.42 -6.51 30.10
CA PRO A 12 -13.76 -5.30 29.62
C PRO A 12 -12.93 -4.73 30.77
N LEU A 13 -11.62 -4.64 30.56
CA LEU A 13 -10.69 -3.96 31.45
C LEU A 13 -11.29 -2.61 31.89
N LYS A 14 -11.72 -2.52 33.16
CA LYS A 14 -12.25 -1.28 33.75
C LYS A 14 -11.08 -0.36 34.07
N THR A 15 -10.52 0.27 33.05
CA THR A 15 -9.47 1.28 33.22
C THR A 15 -10.08 2.55 33.82
N THR A 16 -9.48 3.06 34.89
CA THR A 16 -9.94 4.29 35.55
C THR A 16 -9.51 5.52 34.76
N ILE A 17 -10.29 6.61 34.78
CA ILE A 17 -9.93 7.90 34.15
C ILE A 17 -8.55 8.39 34.62
N LYS A 18 -8.23 8.15 35.90
CA LYS A 18 -6.93 8.47 36.50
C LYS A 18 -5.77 7.74 35.81
N GLU A 19 -5.92 6.43 35.58
CA GLU A 19 -4.90 5.59 34.92
C GLU A 19 -4.71 6.00 33.46
N ILE A 20 -5.80 6.34 32.74
CA ILE A 20 -5.72 6.86 31.37
C ILE A 20 -4.93 8.18 31.34
N LYS A 21 -5.15 9.05 32.33
CA LYS A 21 -4.43 10.33 32.43
C LYS A 21 -2.95 10.10 32.70
N GLU A 22 -2.62 9.28 33.70
CA GLU A 22 -1.23 8.92 34.03
C GLU A 22 -0.51 8.31 32.82
N TYR A 23 -1.15 7.37 32.11
CA TYR A 23 -0.60 6.79 30.88
C TYR A 23 -0.35 7.84 29.78
N LYS A 24 -1.30 8.75 29.57
CA LYS A 24 -1.15 9.83 28.57
C LYS A 24 0.00 10.77 28.90
N ASP A 25 0.18 11.07 30.19
CA ASP A 25 1.24 11.94 30.69
C ASP A 25 2.62 11.27 30.55
N ILE A 26 2.74 9.99 30.91
CA ILE A 26 3.97 9.20 30.71
C ILE A 26 4.34 9.16 29.22
N GLN A 27 3.39 8.82 28.34
CA GLN A 27 3.64 8.87 26.90
C GLN A 27 4.07 10.26 26.43
N SER A 28 3.44 11.32 26.92
CA SER A 28 3.77 12.69 26.52
C SER A 28 5.18 13.07 26.95
N LYS A 29 5.61 12.64 28.14
CA LYS A 29 6.95 12.87 28.65
C LYS A 29 7.98 12.11 27.81
N ALA A 30 7.77 10.81 27.61
CA ALA A 30 8.63 9.98 26.78
C ALA A 30 8.76 10.53 25.35
N THR A 31 7.64 10.92 24.72
CA THR A 31 7.65 11.50 23.36
C THR A 31 8.49 12.78 23.28
N LYS A 32 8.39 13.65 24.31
CA LYS A 32 9.13 14.92 24.36
C LYS A 32 10.63 14.71 24.59
N GLU A 33 11.01 13.67 25.31
CA GLU A 33 12.40 13.34 25.61
C GLU A 33 13.06 12.57 24.44
N GLU A 34 12.35 11.63 23.83
CA GLU A 34 12.88 10.72 22.81
C GLU A 34 12.91 11.33 21.41
N LEU A 35 11.80 11.89 20.91
CA LEU A 35 11.73 12.34 19.50
C LEU A 35 12.83 13.34 19.10
N PRO A 36 13.23 14.31 19.96
CA PRO A 36 14.33 15.21 19.62
C PRO A 36 15.70 14.58 19.42
N GLN A 37 15.91 13.33 19.85
CA GLN A 37 17.19 12.63 19.76
C GLN A 37 17.41 12.00 18.39
N TYR A 38 16.39 11.96 17.52
CA TYR A 38 16.45 11.33 16.21
C TYR A 38 16.61 12.37 15.10
N ASP A 39 17.49 12.08 14.15
CA ASP A 39 17.67 12.90 12.94
C ASP A 39 16.52 12.73 11.93
N VAL A 40 15.90 11.54 11.91
CA VAL A 40 14.84 11.17 10.96
C VAL A 40 13.67 10.54 11.72
N ILE A 41 12.46 11.05 11.47
CA ILE A 41 11.21 10.59 12.10
C ILE A 41 10.22 10.17 11.01
N PHE A 42 9.81 8.91 11.02
CA PHE A 42 8.78 8.38 10.11
C PHE A 42 7.41 8.40 10.78
N CYS A 43 6.40 8.91 10.07
CA CYS A 43 5.02 8.93 10.54
C CYS A 43 4.05 9.13 9.38
N THR A 44 2.77 8.86 9.62
CA THR A 44 1.70 9.20 8.66
C THR A 44 1.38 10.70 8.75
N ASN A 45 0.89 11.28 7.64
CA ASN A 45 0.54 12.71 7.56
C ASN A 45 -0.32 13.18 8.74
N SER A 46 -1.34 12.41 9.11
CA SER A 46 -2.26 12.75 10.20
C SER A 46 -1.62 12.68 11.58
N LEU A 47 -0.63 11.81 11.80
CA LEU A 47 0.03 11.65 13.10
C LEU A 47 0.88 12.87 13.46
N VAL A 48 1.40 13.58 12.47
CA VAL A 48 2.21 14.80 12.67
C VAL A 48 1.43 15.87 13.42
N ALA A 49 0.11 15.97 13.22
CA ALA A 49 -0.76 16.90 13.93
C ALA A 49 -1.06 16.50 15.39
N ASN A 50 -0.55 15.36 15.86
CA ASN A 50 -0.72 14.96 17.26
C ASN A 50 -0.01 15.98 18.17
N PRO A 51 -0.70 16.56 19.18
CA PRO A 51 -0.12 17.56 20.07
C PRO A 51 1.18 17.12 20.76
N LYS A 52 1.36 15.81 21.02
CA LYS A 52 2.59 15.28 21.63
C LYS A 52 3.76 15.35 20.66
N VAL A 53 3.54 14.97 19.40
CA VAL A 53 4.54 15.00 18.33
C VAL A 53 4.88 16.46 18.01
N LEU A 54 3.88 17.30 17.75
CA LEU A 54 4.03 18.74 17.51
C LEU A 54 4.89 19.43 18.55
N LYS A 55 4.64 19.18 19.84
CA LYS A 55 5.42 19.81 20.92
C LYS A 55 6.86 19.32 20.97
N ALA A 56 7.10 18.05 20.64
CA ALA A 56 8.42 17.46 20.67
C ALA A 56 9.28 17.91 19.47
N THR A 57 8.66 18.08 18.29
CA THR A 57 9.33 18.42 17.03
C THR A 57 9.24 19.91 16.67
N LYS A 58 8.60 20.73 17.51
CA LYS A 58 8.41 22.16 17.29
C LYS A 58 9.73 22.85 16.92
N ASP A 59 9.73 23.54 15.78
CA ASP A 59 10.87 24.31 15.24
C ASP A 59 12.14 23.48 14.98
N LYS A 60 12.05 22.14 15.01
CA LYS A 60 13.18 21.20 14.80
C LYS A 60 13.16 20.49 13.45
N VAL A 61 12.05 20.57 12.73
CA VAL A 61 11.92 19.94 11.41
C VAL A 61 12.42 20.92 10.34
N TYR A 62 13.61 20.67 9.81
CA TYR A 62 14.15 21.47 8.71
C TYR A 62 13.54 21.06 7.36
N GLN A 63 13.52 19.75 7.08
CA GLN A 63 13.05 19.17 5.83
C GLN A 63 11.91 18.19 6.12
N LEU A 64 10.86 18.27 5.30
CA LEU A 64 9.73 17.36 5.29
C LEU A 64 9.70 16.63 3.95
N ILE A 65 9.77 15.29 3.99
CA ILE A 65 9.62 14.43 2.80
C ILE A 65 8.29 13.71 2.93
N ILE A 66 7.44 13.82 1.92
CA ILE A 66 6.13 13.14 1.88
C ILE A 66 6.17 12.15 0.71
N ASP A 67 6.26 10.87 1.05
CA ASP A 67 6.21 9.77 0.09
C ASP A 67 4.76 9.38 -0.25
N GLU A 68 4.56 8.75 -1.41
CA GLU A 68 3.24 8.39 -1.96
C GLU A 68 2.25 9.56 -1.98
N SER A 69 2.76 10.78 -2.19
CA SER A 69 1.98 12.02 -2.12
C SER A 69 0.92 12.13 -3.22
N GLY A 70 1.07 11.39 -4.33
CA GLY A 70 0.05 11.24 -5.38
C GLY A 70 -1.24 10.56 -4.89
N MET A 71 -1.14 9.70 -3.88
CA MET A 71 -2.28 9.01 -3.26
C MET A 71 -2.90 9.81 -2.10
N CYS A 72 -2.27 10.90 -1.67
CA CYS A 72 -2.76 11.74 -0.58
C CYS A 72 -3.67 12.84 -1.11
N SER A 73 -4.84 13.04 -0.47
CA SER A 73 -5.65 14.23 -0.76
C SER A 73 -4.86 15.48 -0.39
N GLU A 74 -5.10 16.58 -1.10
CA GLU A 74 -4.43 17.85 -0.82
C GLU A 74 -4.48 18.24 0.68
N PRO A 75 -5.62 18.19 1.38
CA PRO A 75 -5.67 18.50 2.80
C PRO A 75 -4.78 17.58 3.65
N SER A 76 -4.70 16.28 3.31
CA SER A 76 -3.83 15.33 4.02
C SER A 76 -2.37 15.73 3.90
N THR A 77 -1.91 16.12 2.71
CA THR A 77 -0.53 16.56 2.47
C THR A 77 -0.23 17.90 3.14
N ILE A 78 -1.21 18.79 3.27
CA ILE A 78 -1.04 20.10 3.91
C ILE A 78 -0.86 19.99 5.44
N VAL A 79 -1.50 19.02 6.10
CA VAL A 79 -1.40 18.82 7.55
C VAL A 79 0.05 18.81 8.05
N PRO A 80 0.96 17.93 7.57
CA PRO A 80 2.33 17.90 8.05
C PRO A 80 3.13 19.16 7.67
N ILE A 81 2.82 19.80 6.54
CA ILE A 81 3.48 21.05 6.11
C ILE A 81 3.22 22.17 7.13
N ILE A 82 1.96 22.39 7.50
CA ILE A 82 1.59 23.42 8.49
C ILE A 82 2.04 23.01 9.89
N ALA A 83 1.88 21.74 10.25
CA ALA A 83 2.22 21.23 11.58
C ALA A 83 3.72 21.39 11.90
N THR A 84 4.59 21.15 10.91
CA THR A 84 6.04 21.20 11.10
C THR A 84 6.64 22.56 10.80
N MET A 85 5.98 23.38 9.97
CA MET A 85 6.53 24.62 9.43
C MET A 85 7.92 24.41 8.80
N ALA A 86 8.13 23.25 8.18
CA ALA A 86 9.42 22.86 7.60
C ALA A 86 9.90 23.88 6.54
N LYS A 87 11.20 24.15 6.53
CA LYS A 87 11.82 25.11 5.60
C LYS A 87 11.90 24.56 4.17
N GLN A 88 11.97 23.25 4.03
CA GLN A 88 12.00 22.55 2.76
C GLN A 88 10.97 21.42 2.77
N VAL A 89 10.16 21.35 1.71
CA VAL A 89 9.19 20.28 1.51
C VAL A 89 9.51 19.57 0.20
N VAL A 90 9.63 18.25 0.26
CA VAL A 90 9.84 17.38 -0.90
C VAL A 90 8.64 16.45 -1.02
N LEU A 91 7.94 16.51 -2.14
CA LEU A 91 6.85 15.61 -2.44
C LEU A 91 7.36 14.52 -3.39
N ILE A 92 7.23 13.27 -2.96
CA ILE A 92 7.59 12.09 -3.75
C ILE A 92 6.29 11.32 -4.03
N GLY A 93 6.11 10.87 -5.25
CA GLY A 93 4.91 10.15 -5.64
C GLY A 93 4.75 10.06 -7.14
N ASP A 94 3.61 9.52 -7.55
CA ASP A 94 3.29 9.30 -8.95
C ASP A 94 1.79 9.54 -9.20
N HIS A 95 1.49 10.63 -9.91
CA HIS A 95 0.12 11.01 -10.27
C HIS A 95 -0.50 10.11 -11.36
N LYS A 96 0.28 9.19 -11.97
CA LYS A 96 -0.24 8.16 -12.88
C LYS A 96 -0.66 6.88 -12.16
N GLN A 97 -0.37 6.76 -10.86
CA GLN A 97 -0.77 5.62 -10.02
C GLN A 97 -2.10 5.90 -9.29
N LEU A 98 -2.31 5.28 -8.13
CA LEU A 98 -3.55 5.40 -7.37
C LEU A 98 -3.75 6.83 -6.86
N ARG A 99 -4.93 7.38 -7.17
CA ARG A 99 -5.42 8.66 -6.65
C ARG A 99 -5.95 8.52 -5.21
N PRO A 100 -6.15 9.64 -4.49
CA PRO A 100 -6.81 9.66 -3.20
C PRO A 100 -8.19 9.00 -3.23
N ILE A 101 -8.46 8.14 -2.23
CA ILE A 101 -9.75 7.45 -2.11
C ILE A 101 -10.77 8.39 -1.47
N ILE A 102 -11.63 9.00 -2.28
CA ILE A 102 -12.69 9.90 -1.82
C ILE A 102 -14.05 9.19 -1.87
N LYS A 103 -14.66 8.95 -0.69
CA LYS A 103 -15.96 8.24 -0.60
C LYS A 103 -17.13 9.08 -1.14
N CYS A 104 -17.10 10.40 -0.96
CA CYS A 104 -18.12 11.30 -1.48
C CYS A 104 -17.83 11.64 -2.94
N LYS A 105 -18.70 11.18 -3.85
CA LYS A 105 -18.51 11.37 -5.30
C LYS A 105 -18.56 12.84 -5.70
N GLU A 106 -19.40 13.63 -5.03
CA GLU A 106 -19.53 15.07 -5.25
C GLU A 106 -18.23 15.77 -4.87
N ALA A 107 -17.65 15.46 -3.70
CA ALA A 107 -16.37 16.02 -3.27
C ALA A 107 -15.22 15.63 -4.21
N ALA A 108 -15.20 14.39 -4.70
CA ALA A 108 -14.23 13.95 -5.70
C ALA A 108 -14.33 14.80 -6.97
N LYS A 109 -15.54 14.95 -7.53
CA LYS A 109 -15.81 15.77 -8.72
C LYS A 109 -15.46 17.25 -8.54
N LEU A 110 -15.58 17.76 -7.32
CA LEU A 110 -15.18 19.14 -6.97
C LEU A 110 -13.67 19.30 -6.77
N GLY A 111 -12.87 18.24 -7.00
CA GLY A 111 -11.41 18.28 -7.04
C GLY A 111 -10.71 17.64 -5.85
N LEU A 112 -11.43 17.09 -4.86
CA LEU A 112 -10.77 16.48 -3.68
C LEU A 112 -9.98 15.20 -4.01
N GLU A 113 -10.22 14.61 -5.20
CA GLU A 113 -9.43 13.50 -5.74
C GLU A 113 -8.13 13.94 -6.41
N THR A 114 -7.89 15.25 -6.57
CA THR A 114 -6.62 15.78 -7.07
C THR A 114 -5.66 15.98 -5.91
N SER A 115 -4.50 15.33 -5.96
CA SER A 115 -3.48 15.47 -4.91
C SER A 115 -2.72 16.80 -5.02
N LEU A 116 -2.08 17.23 -3.93
CA LEU A 116 -1.13 18.34 -3.96
C LEU A 116 0.00 18.07 -4.96
N PHE A 117 0.47 16.81 -5.03
CA PHE A 117 1.49 16.38 -5.97
C PHE A 117 1.06 16.52 -7.42
N GLU A 118 -0.15 16.04 -7.78
CA GLU A 118 -0.69 16.14 -9.14
C GLU A 118 -0.84 17.60 -9.58
N ARG A 119 -1.37 18.46 -8.72
CA ARG A 119 -1.51 19.89 -9.05
C ARG A 119 -0.18 20.60 -9.28
N TYR A 120 0.88 20.22 -8.57
CA TYR A 120 2.21 20.77 -8.83
C TYR A 120 2.96 20.06 -9.97
N SER A 121 2.65 18.79 -10.26
CA SER A 121 3.29 18.03 -11.34
C SER A 121 2.87 18.53 -12.73
N GLU A 122 1.77 19.26 -12.84
CA GLU A 122 1.41 20.01 -14.04
C GLU A 122 2.39 21.15 -14.33
N ASN A 123 3.09 21.67 -13.31
CA ASN A 123 4.11 22.72 -13.46
C ASN A 123 5.50 22.11 -13.73
N ILE A 124 6.05 22.38 -14.92
CA ILE A 124 7.31 21.80 -15.40
C ILE A 124 8.54 22.22 -14.57
N LEU A 125 8.50 23.37 -13.89
CA LEU A 125 9.67 23.92 -13.18
C LEU A 125 10.04 23.15 -11.91
N TYR A 126 9.13 22.38 -11.33
CA TYR A 126 9.30 21.79 -10.00
C TYR A 126 9.18 20.26 -10.00
N LYS A 127 9.28 19.62 -11.17
CA LYS A 127 9.12 18.17 -11.29
C LYS A 127 10.34 17.51 -11.91
N THR A 128 10.71 16.37 -11.34
CA THR A 128 11.73 15.48 -11.89
C THR A 128 11.17 14.07 -11.91
N MET A 129 11.10 13.47 -13.10
CA MET A 129 10.75 12.05 -13.24
C MET A 129 12.02 11.21 -13.13
N LEU A 130 12.00 10.18 -12.29
CA LEU A 130 13.01 9.13 -12.30
C LEU A 130 12.74 8.20 -13.50
N LYS A 131 13.61 8.25 -14.51
CA LYS A 131 13.40 7.55 -15.79
C LYS A 131 13.86 6.09 -15.78
N GLU A 132 14.57 5.66 -14.73
CA GLU A 132 15.15 4.32 -14.66
C GLU A 132 14.48 3.48 -13.56
N GLN A 133 14.02 2.28 -13.92
CA GLN A 133 13.36 1.35 -13.01
C GLN A 133 14.18 0.07 -12.82
N TYR A 134 14.14 -0.45 -11.59
CA TYR A 134 14.96 -1.58 -11.12
C TYR A 134 14.14 -2.82 -10.73
N ARG A 135 12.81 -2.80 -10.90
CA ARG A 135 11.89 -3.83 -10.37
C ARG A 135 11.51 -4.88 -11.39
N MET A 136 11.06 -4.46 -12.58
CA MET A 136 10.36 -5.32 -13.54
C MET A 136 11.19 -5.62 -14.80
N HIS A 137 10.97 -6.81 -15.38
CA HIS A 137 11.61 -7.19 -16.64
C HIS A 137 11.28 -6.20 -17.78
N PRO A 138 12.20 -5.91 -18.73
CA PRO A 138 11.96 -4.95 -19.82
C PRO A 138 10.66 -5.14 -20.59
N LYS A 139 10.27 -6.40 -20.86
CA LYS A 139 9.00 -6.71 -21.53
C LYS A 139 7.75 -6.36 -20.71
N ILE A 140 7.81 -6.40 -19.38
CA ILE A 140 6.72 -5.93 -18.51
C ILE A 140 6.70 -4.40 -18.49
N CYS A 141 7.89 -3.77 -18.43
CA CYS A 141 8.03 -2.32 -18.43
C CYS A 141 7.54 -1.65 -19.71
N GLU A 142 7.56 -2.36 -20.85
CA GLU A 142 7.20 -1.81 -22.15
C GLU A 142 5.79 -1.20 -22.16
N PHE A 143 4.79 -1.90 -21.63
CA PHE A 143 3.41 -1.42 -21.63
C PHE A 143 3.20 -0.19 -20.73
N PRO A 144 3.54 -0.23 -19.42
CA PRO A 144 3.37 0.95 -18.56
C PRO A 144 4.18 2.16 -19.04
N SER A 145 5.41 1.93 -19.53
CA SER A 145 6.27 2.99 -20.06
C SER A 145 5.60 3.73 -21.21
N LYS A 146 5.13 3.01 -22.23
CA LYS A 146 4.46 3.63 -23.40
C LYS A 146 3.12 4.26 -23.04
N HIS A 147 2.34 3.63 -22.16
CA HIS A 147 0.96 4.06 -21.91
C HIS A 147 0.84 5.20 -20.90
N PHE A 148 1.70 5.25 -19.89
CA PHE A 148 1.59 6.22 -18.79
C PHE A 148 2.73 7.25 -18.75
N TYR A 149 3.87 6.95 -19.38
CA TYR A 149 5.11 7.73 -19.24
C TYR A 149 5.79 8.06 -20.58
N ASP A 150 5.04 8.14 -21.68
CA ASP A 150 5.52 8.55 -23.02
C ASP A 150 6.74 7.76 -23.53
N GLY A 151 6.93 6.53 -23.04
CA GLY A 151 8.08 5.68 -23.36
C GLY A 151 9.39 6.09 -22.68
N GLU A 152 9.37 7.04 -21.73
CA GLU A 152 10.55 7.55 -21.03
C GLU A 152 11.06 6.61 -19.94
N LEU A 153 10.20 5.77 -19.36
CA LEU A 153 10.59 4.81 -18.31
C LEU A 153 11.40 3.65 -18.91
N LYS A 154 12.66 3.49 -18.50
CA LYS A 154 13.61 2.48 -18.98
C LYS A 154 14.00 1.52 -17.87
N THR A 155 14.22 0.27 -18.25
CA THR A 155 14.72 -0.77 -17.33
C THR A 155 16.23 -0.69 -17.21
N HIS A 156 16.74 -0.68 -15.98
CA HIS A 156 18.17 -0.76 -15.75
C HIS A 156 18.75 -2.08 -16.31
N PRO A 157 19.91 -2.08 -16.99
CA PRO A 157 20.49 -3.29 -17.61
C PRO A 157 20.71 -4.48 -16.67
N GLY A 158 20.86 -4.22 -15.37
CA GLY A 158 20.99 -5.25 -14.35
C GLY A 158 19.72 -6.06 -14.06
N VAL A 159 18.55 -5.60 -14.49
CA VAL A 159 17.25 -6.27 -14.24
C VAL A 159 17.00 -7.35 -15.29
N GLY A 160 16.66 -8.56 -14.86
CA GLY A 160 16.37 -9.68 -15.77
C GLY A 160 17.59 -10.50 -16.21
N THR A 161 18.76 -10.22 -15.64
CA THR A 161 20.00 -10.99 -15.87
C THR A 161 20.00 -12.37 -15.22
N SER A 162 19.03 -12.66 -14.36
CA SER A 162 18.88 -13.93 -13.66
C SER A 162 17.43 -14.38 -13.71
N HIS A 163 17.17 -15.42 -14.52
CA HIS A 163 16.38 -16.63 -14.21
C HIS A 163 15.82 -17.25 -15.49
N GLN A 164 15.87 -18.58 -15.55
CA GLN A 164 15.15 -19.32 -16.59
C GLN A 164 13.66 -19.01 -16.47
N PRO A 165 12.94 -18.80 -17.58
CA PRO A 165 11.50 -18.62 -17.54
C PRO A 165 10.85 -19.80 -16.83
N LEU A 166 9.89 -19.53 -15.94
CA LEU A 166 9.03 -20.56 -15.36
C LEU A 166 8.43 -21.40 -16.52
N GLN A 167 8.45 -22.73 -16.44
CA GLN A 167 8.02 -23.60 -17.55
C GLN A 167 6.53 -23.42 -17.93
N MET A 168 5.75 -22.76 -17.08
CA MET A 168 4.35 -22.40 -17.34
C MET A 168 4.15 -21.23 -18.30
N TRP A 169 5.19 -20.45 -18.60
CA TRP A 169 5.08 -19.47 -19.66
C TRP A 169 4.78 -20.21 -20.96
N PRO A 170 3.74 -19.83 -21.72
CA PRO A 170 3.44 -20.44 -23.00
C PRO A 170 4.71 -20.52 -23.83
N ARG A 171 5.23 -21.73 -24.05
CA ARG A 171 6.55 -22.00 -24.62
C ARG A 171 6.64 -21.68 -26.12
N THR A 172 5.64 -20.99 -26.65
CA THR A 172 5.35 -20.89 -28.07
C THR A 172 6.03 -19.72 -28.77
N MET A 173 6.72 -18.82 -28.05
CA MET A 173 7.41 -17.69 -28.66
C MET A 173 8.89 -17.71 -28.29
N ALA A 174 9.75 -17.55 -29.30
CA ALA A 174 11.20 -17.46 -29.17
C ALA A 174 11.67 -16.31 -28.23
N ASP A 175 10.76 -15.39 -27.90
CA ASP A 175 10.95 -14.35 -26.92
C ASP A 175 10.38 -14.80 -25.57
N HIS A 176 11.27 -15.05 -24.61
CA HIS A 176 10.92 -15.36 -23.22
C HIS A 176 10.07 -14.24 -22.60
N TRP A 177 8.75 -14.42 -22.60
CA TRP A 177 7.79 -13.42 -22.14
C TRP A 177 7.40 -13.73 -20.68
N PRO A 178 7.73 -12.85 -19.71
CA PRO A 178 7.53 -13.15 -18.28
C PRO A 178 6.18 -12.68 -17.74
N HIS A 179 5.14 -12.66 -18.58
CA HIS A 179 3.75 -12.44 -18.16
C HIS A 179 2.76 -13.16 -19.09
N VAL A 180 1.57 -13.49 -18.60
CA VAL A 180 0.54 -14.19 -19.38
C VAL A 180 -0.79 -13.71 -18.85
N PHE A 181 -1.73 -13.45 -19.75
CA PHE A 181 -3.11 -13.15 -19.38
C PHE A 181 -3.92 -14.43 -19.51
N CYS A 182 -4.27 -15.04 -18.39
CA CYS A 182 -5.15 -16.22 -18.36
C CYS A 182 -6.60 -15.75 -18.32
N HIS A 183 -7.28 -15.83 -19.46
CA HIS A 183 -8.71 -15.54 -19.51
C HIS A 183 -9.49 -16.60 -18.72
N VAL A 184 -10.40 -16.14 -17.85
CA VAL A 184 -11.29 -17.00 -17.06
C VAL A 184 -12.72 -16.50 -17.25
N GLU A 185 -13.60 -17.37 -17.74
CA GLU A 185 -15.03 -17.12 -17.78
C GLU A 185 -15.65 -17.58 -16.45
N GLY A 186 -16.33 -16.67 -15.75
CA GLY A 186 -16.99 -16.96 -14.48
C GLY A 186 -17.85 -15.81 -13.99
N ASP A 187 -18.73 -16.09 -13.04
CA ASP A 187 -19.70 -15.12 -12.51
C ASP A 187 -19.15 -14.40 -11.26
N GLU A 188 -19.46 -13.10 -11.12
CA GLU A 188 -19.17 -12.35 -9.90
C GLU A 188 -20.28 -12.53 -8.86
N GLU A 189 -19.89 -12.97 -7.66
CA GLU A 189 -20.77 -13.10 -6.50
C GLU A 189 -20.50 -12.02 -5.44
N MET A 190 -21.54 -11.54 -4.76
CA MET A 190 -21.44 -10.49 -3.72
C MET A 190 -21.65 -11.07 -2.33
N LEU A 191 -20.66 -10.90 -1.45
CA LEU A 191 -20.80 -11.25 -0.03
C LEU A 191 -21.18 -10.01 0.78
N THR A 192 -22.44 -9.94 1.20
CA THR A 192 -22.87 -8.92 2.17
C THR A 192 -22.48 -9.36 3.57
N VAL A 193 -21.23 -9.08 3.97
CA VAL A 193 -20.86 -9.24 5.38
C VAL A 193 -21.26 -7.96 6.10
N LYS A 194 -22.32 -8.04 6.91
CA LYS A 194 -22.66 -6.98 7.87
C LYS A 194 -21.60 -7.01 8.97
N THR A 195 -20.65 -6.07 8.95
CA THR A 195 -19.77 -5.81 10.10
C THR A 195 -20.24 -4.56 10.82
N GLU A 196 -19.94 -4.43 12.12
CA GLU A 196 -20.20 -3.21 12.90
C GLU A 196 -19.53 -1.95 12.30
N ALA A 197 -18.49 -2.14 11.46
CA ALA A 197 -17.75 -1.08 10.77
C ALA A 197 -18.30 -0.72 9.37
N GLY A 198 -19.37 -1.37 8.91
CA GLY A 198 -20.06 -1.07 7.65
C GLY A 198 -20.29 -2.28 6.74
N ASN A 199 -21.24 -2.12 5.81
CA ASN A 199 -21.51 -3.07 4.72
C ASN A 199 -20.36 -3.01 3.69
N GLU A 200 -19.44 -3.96 3.74
CA GLU A 200 -18.50 -4.17 2.64
C GLU A 200 -19.19 -5.00 1.55
N GLN A 201 -19.60 -4.35 0.45
CA GLN A 201 -20.06 -5.03 -0.77
C GLN A 201 -18.88 -5.63 -1.55
N SER A 202 -18.12 -6.52 -0.90
CA SER A 202 -17.00 -7.19 -1.53
C SER A 202 -17.50 -8.22 -2.55
N ARG A 203 -16.85 -8.27 -3.72
CA ARG A 203 -17.15 -9.22 -4.79
C ARG A 203 -16.03 -10.24 -4.96
N PHE A 204 -16.40 -11.48 -5.26
CA PHE A 204 -15.47 -12.55 -5.59
C PHE A 204 -15.95 -13.32 -6.84
N ASN A 205 -15.05 -14.07 -7.46
CA ASN A 205 -15.33 -14.93 -8.60
C ASN A 205 -14.68 -16.30 -8.32
N GLU A 206 -15.51 -17.33 -8.15
CA GLU A 206 -15.05 -18.67 -7.78
C GLU A 206 -14.21 -19.33 -8.89
N ALA A 207 -14.51 -19.04 -10.16
CA ALA A 207 -13.74 -19.55 -11.30
C ALA A 207 -12.32 -18.95 -11.31
N GLU A 208 -12.19 -17.64 -11.07
CA GLU A 208 -10.88 -16.98 -10.94
C GLU A 208 -10.07 -17.55 -9.77
N VAL A 209 -10.73 -17.79 -8.62
CA VAL A 209 -10.08 -18.39 -7.45
C VAL A 209 -9.52 -19.77 -7.79
N LYS A 210 -10.33 -20.64 -8.43
CA LYS A 210 -9.89 -21.98 -8.85
C LYS A 210 -8.70 -21.91 -9.81
N GLN A 211 -8.75 -21.03 -10.81
CA GLN A 211 -7.65 -20.88 -11.75
C GLN A 211 -6.37 -20.42 -11.05
N VAL A 212 -6.47 -19.39 -10.20
CA VAL A 212 -5.32 -18.86 -9.45
C VAL A 212 -4.70 -19.94 -8.57
N VAL A 213 -5.52 -20.71 -7.83
CA VAL A 213 -5.02 -21.80 -6.98
C VAL A 213 -4.28 -22.84 -7.82
N THR A 214 -4.86 -23.28 -8.94
CA THR A 214 -4.22 -24.27 -9.82
C THR A 214 -2.87 -23.78 -10.34
N GLU A 215 -2.82 -22.58 -10.93
CA GLU A 215 -1.58 -22.03 -11.49
C GLU A 215 -0.53 -21.77 -10.41
N THR A 216 -0.93 -21.19 -9.28
CA THR A 216 -0.07 -20.91 -8.14
C THR A 216 0.53 -22.20 -7.58
N CYS A 217 -0.29 -23.23 -7.34
CA CYS A 217 0.19 -24.51 -6.83
C CYS A 217 1.20 -25.15 -7.79
N SER A 218 0.94 -25.10 -9.10
CA SER A 218 1.89 -25.53 -10.12
C SER A 218 3.21 -24.73 -10.06
N CYS A 219 3.17 -23.40 -9.85
CA CYS A 219 4.37 -22.60 -9.62
C CYS A 219 5.14 -23.03 -8.35
N VAL A 220 4.45 -23.13 -7.21
CA VAL A 220 5.08 -23.40 -5.89
C VAL A 220 5.78 -24.74 -5.92
N ILE A 221 5.08 -25.77 -6.39
CA ILE A 221 5.61 -27.15 -6.44
C ILE A 221 6.86 -27.20 -7.34
N GLN A 222 6.87 -26.43 -8.43
CA GLN A 222 7.94 -26.49 -9.41
C GLN A 222 9.13 -25.58 -9.09
N PHE A 223 8.93 -24.44 -8.43
CA PHE A 223 9.96 -23.38 -8.26
C PHE A 223 10.17 -22.91 -6.81
N GLY A 224 9.39 -23.40 -5.84
CA GLY A 224 9.60 -23.16 -4.40
C GLY A 224 9.51 -21.71 -3.94
N LYS A 225 9.05 -20.77 -4.79
CA LYS A 225 8.96 -19.35 -4.49
C LYS A 225 7.73 -18.74 -5.12
N ILE A 226 6.90 -18.05 -4.32
CA ILE A 226 5.90 -17.10 -4.82
C ILE A 226 6.02 -15.79 -4.06
N LEU A 227 6.10 -14.70 -4.80
CA LEU A 227 5.88 -13.35 -4.31
C LEU A 227 4.54 -12.87 -4.89
N PHE A 228 3.49 -12.89 -4.06
CA PHE A 228 2.19 -12.37 -4.46
C PHE A 228 2.22 -10.83 -4.47
N THR A 229 1.81 -10.21 -5.58
CA THR A 229 1.44 -8.79 -5.59
C THR A 229 -0.08 -8.68 -5.75
N ILE A 230 -0.72 -8.26 -4.65
CA ILE A 230 -2.10 -7.74 -4.49
C ILE A 230 -3.17 -8.42 -5.38
N MET A 231 -3.59 -9.61 -4.95
CA MET A 231 -4.94 -10.08 -5.20
C MET A 231 -5.89 -9.52 -4.13
N LYS A 232 -7.18 -9.31 -4.47
CA LYS A 232 -8.24 -8.85 -3.53
C LYS A 232 -8.04 -9.52 -2.15
N ARG A 233 -7.93 -8.73 -1.08
CA ARG A 233 -7.56 -9.15 0.30
C ARG A 233 -8.15 -10.49 0.77
N ARG A 234 -9.37 -10.85 0.36
CA ARG A 234 -10.04 -12.11 0.74
C ARG A 234 -9.54 -13.36 0.00
N ILE A 235 -9.07 -13.24 -1.24
CA ILE A 235 -8.51 -14.37 -2.01
C ILE A 235 -7.19 -14.82 -1.39
N VAL A 236 -6.39 -13.88 -0.88
CA VAL A 236 -5.14 -14.18 -0.16
C VAL A 236 -5.44 -14.95 1.13
N CYS A 237 -6.50 -14.60 1.85
CA CYS A 237 -6.91 -15.32 3.06
C CYS A 237 -7.43 -16.74 2.78
N SER A 238 -8.18 -16.95 1.68
CA SER A 238 -8.65 -18.30 1.31
C SER A 238 -7.50 -19.19 0.83
N LEU A 239 -6.54 -18.63 0.09
CA LEU A 239 -5.29 -19.31 -0.29
C LEU A 239 -4.50 -19.73 0.96
N ALA A 240 -4.33 -18.83 1.94
CA ALA A 240 -3.63 -19.15 3.19
C ALA A 240 -4.32 -20.28 3.99
N GLN A 241 -5.66 -20.32 4.00
CA GLN A 241 -6.43 -21.38 4.64
C GLN A 241 -6.32 -22.72 3.88
N SER A 242 -6.26 -22.70 2.55
CA SER A 242 -6.00 -23.90 1.74
C SER A 242 -4.59 -24.43 1.93
N PHE A 243 -3.57 -23.57 2.06
CA PHE A 243 -2.20 -23.98 2.38
C PHE A 243 -2.11 -24.67 3.75
N HIS A 244 -2.90 -24.25 4.74
CA HIS A 244 -2.94 -24.91 6.05
C HIS A 244 -3.58 -26.30 6.02
N ARG A 245 -4.47 -26.58 5.04
CA ARG A 245 -5.06 -27.91 4.83
C ARG A 245 -4.17 -28.87 4.06
N PHE A 246 -3.18 -28.37 3.31
CA PHE A 246 -2.22 -29.23 2.58
C PHE A 246 -1.05 -29.72 3.46
N HIS A 247 -0.88 -29.19 4.67
CA HIS A 247 0.19 -29.55 5.60
C HIS A 247 -0.25 -30.47 6.76
N ASN A 248 -1.48 -30.97 6.75
CA ASN A 248 -1.99 -31.98 7.71
C ASN A 248 -2.48 -33.23 6.97
#